data_AF-A0A087VT83-F1
#
_entry.id   AF-A0A087VT83-F1
#
_cell.length_a   1.000
_cell.length_b   1.000
_cell.length_c   1.000
_cell.angle_alpha   90.00
_cell.angle_beta   90.00
_cell.angle_gamma   90.00
#
_symmetry.space_group_name_H-M   'P 1'
#
loop_
_entity.id
_entity.type
_entity.pdbx_description
1 polymer ?
#
loop_
_entity_poly.entity_id
_entity_poly.type
_entity_poly.pdbx_seq_one_letter_code
_entity_poly.pdbx_strand_id
1 'polypeptide(L)' 'MVRDNHWDEDDQKQYKHIHDTEIERGQDEKTSERIAAATVNKQRTREGRTLKQERSDKD' A
#
# COMPACT_ATOMS: atom_id res chain seq x y z
N MET A 1 0.54 -19.44 13.34
CA MET A 1 1.17 -18.66 12.27
C MET A 1 0.51 -17.30 12.26
N VAL A 2 1.12 -16.34 12.95
CA VAL A 2 0.63 -14.95 12.99
C VAL A 2 0.80 -14.43 11.57
N ARG A 3 -0.31 -14.08 10.92
CA ARG A 3 -0.30 -13.37 9.65
C ARG A 3 0.10 -11.95 9.98
N ASP A 4 1.41 -11.71 10.01
CA ASP A 4 1.96 -10.38 10.24
C ASP A 4 1.48 -9.49 9.09
N ASN A 5 0.57 -8.59 9.44
CA ASN A 5 -0.04 -7.57 8.61
C ASN A 5 0.99 -6.47 8.25
N HIS A 6 2.25 -6.84 8.12
CA HIS A 6 3.36 -5.94 8.38
C HIS A 6 3.94 -5.48 7.06
N TRP A 7 3.77 -4.19 6.78
CA TRP A 7 4.65 -3.51 5.86
C TRP A 7 6.07 -3.61 6.40
N ASP A 8 6.99 -4.07 5.55
CA ASP A 8 8.41 -4.09 5.88
C ASP A 8 8.96 -2.66 5.94
N GLU A 9 10.18 -2.48 6.44
CA GLU A 9 10.81 -1.15 6.53
C GLU A 9 10.87 -0.45 5.15
N ASP A 10 11.07 -1.22 4.09
CA ASP A 10 11.10 -0.73 2.71
C ASP A 10 9.71 -0.28 2.23
N ASP A 11 8.66 -1.02 2.60
CA ASP A 11 7.27 -0.66 2.30
C ASP A 11 6.90 0.67 3.00
N GLN A 12 7.34 0.85 4.24
CA GLN A 12 7.12 2.08 5.02
C GLN A 12 7.88 3.28 4.44
N LYS A 13 9.14 3.07 4.01
CA LYS A 13 9.93 4.11 3.33
C LYS A 13 9.30 4.53 2.00
N GLN A 14 8.83 3.55 1.22
CA GLN A 14 8.15 3.82 -0.04
C GLN A 14 6.83 4.55 0.16
N TYR A 15 6.02 4.13 1.14
CA TYR A 15 4.81 4.81 1.53
C TYR A 15 5.09 6.29 1.84
N LYS A 16 6.05 6.56 2.74
CA LYS A 16 6.40 7.92 3.15
C LYS A 16 6.89 8.76 1.97
N HIS A 17 7.74 8.19 1.11
CA HIS A 17 8.25 8.91 -0.05
C HIS A 17 7.15 9.33 -1.03
N ILE A 18 6.21 8.43 -1.33
CA ILE A 18 5.09 8.72 -2.23
C ILE A 18 4.14 9.73 -1.58
N HIS A 19 3.83 9.52 -0.30
CA HIS A 19 2.99 10.43 0.48
C HIS A 19 3.52 11.87 0.41
N ASP A 20 4.79 12.07 0.78
CA ASP A 20 5.41 13.39 0.83
C ASP A 20 5.46 14.02 -0.58
N THR A 21 5.75 13.21 -1.61
CA THR A 21 5.78 13.68 -3.01
C THR A 21 4.39 14.13 -3.49
N GLU A 22 3.31 13.43 -3.11
CA GLU A 22 1.95 13.81 -3.50
C GLU A 22 1.48 15.08 -2.77
N ILE A 23 1.87 15.26 -1.51
CA ILE A 23 1.65 16.50 -0.75
C ILE A 23 2.39 17.68 -1.40
N GLU A 24 3.66 17.49 -1.77
CA GLU A 24 4.45 18.50 -2.47
C GLU A 24 3.86 18.87 -3.84
N ARG A 25 3.16 17.94 -4.49
CA ARG A 25 2.41 18.17 -5.75
C ARG A 25 1.07 18.88 -5.55
N GLY A 26 0.67 19.15 -4.31
CA GLY A 26 -0.57 19.84 -3.96
C GLY A 26 -1.78 18.92 -3.80
N GLN A 27 -1.58 17.61 -3.63
CA GLN A 27 -2.67 16.70 -3.24
C GLN A 27 -3.02 16.90 -1.76
N ASP A 28 -4.25 16.59 -1.39
CA ASP A 28 -4.65 16.56 0.00
C ASP A 28 -4.07 15.34 0.74
N GLU A 29 -3.91 15.44 2.06
CA GLU A 29 -3.36 14.39 2.95
C GLU A 29 -4.01 13.03 2.70
N LYS A 30 -5.36 13.00 2.67
CA LYS A 30 -6.13 11.76 2.53
C LYS A 30 -5.94 11.14 1.15
N THR A 31 -5.88 11.95 0.10
CA THR A 31 -5.59 11.49 -1.26
C THR A 31 -4.16 10.96 -1.35
N SER A 32 -3.19 11.66 -0.76
CA SER A 32 -1.78 11.26 -0.73
C SER A 32 -1.57 9.94 0.00
N GLU A 33 -2.17 9.77 1.17
CA GLU A 33 -2.18 8.51 1.94
C GLU A 33 -2.76 7.35 1.12
N ARG A 34 -3.90 7.58 0.46
CA ARG A 34 -4.53 6.57 -0.38
C ARG A 34 -3.66 6.18 -1.57
N ILE A 35 -3.02 7.14 -2.23
CA ILE A 35 -2.13 6.90 -3.38
C ILE A 35 -0.89 6.12 -2.93
N ALA A 36 -0.27 6.52 -1.82
CA ALA A 36 0.89 5.86 -1.25
C ALA A 36 0.57 4.41 -0.86
N ALA A 37 -0.51 4.19 -0.09
CA ALA A 37 -0.93 2.85 0.32
C ALA A 37 -1.29 1.96 -0.87
N ALA A 38 -2.01 2.50 -1.87
CA ALA A 38 -2.37 1.74 -3.08
C ALA A 38 -1.13 1.33 -3.89
N THR A 39 -0.11 2.19 -3.95
CA THR A 39 1.12 1.91 -4.68
C THR A 39 1.93 0.80 -4.01
N VAL A 40 2.13 0.90 -2.69
CA VAL A 40 2.82 -0.12 -1.91
C VAL A 40 2.07 -1.46 -1.98
N ASN A 41 0.74 -1.45 -1.79
CA ASN A 41 -0.07 -2.67 -1.92
C ASN A 41 0.03 -3.29 -3.31
N LYS A 42 0.01 -2.49 -4.38
CA LYS A 42 0.18 -2.99 -5.76
C LYS A 42 1.55 -3.64 -5.96
N GLN A 43 2.61 -3.07 -5.39
CA GLN A 43 3.94 -3.68 -5.46
C GLN A 43 3.99 -5.00 -4.68
N ARG A 44 3.50 -5.01 -3.44
CA ARG A 44 3.44 -6.23 -2.61
C ARG A 44 2.62 -7.33 -3.29
N THR A 45 1.56 -6.98 -4.02
CA THR A 45 0.79 -7.94 -4.82
C THR A 45 1.59 -8.51 -5.97
N ARG A 46 2.37 -7.69 -6.69
CA ARG A 46 3.26 -8.16 -7.76
C ARG A 46 4.35 -9.09 -7.24
N GLU A 47 4.83 -8.84 -6.03
CA GLU A 47 5.84 -9.66 -5.36
C GLU A 47 5.27 -10.90 -4.66
N GLY A 48 3.94 -11.09 -4.72
CA GLY A 48 3.27 -12.21 -4.05
C GLY A 48 3.26 -12.12 -2.51
N ARG A 49 3.61 -10.95 -1.95
CA ARG A 49 3.61 -10.67 -0.50
C ARG A 49 2.23 -10.33 0.05
N THR A 50 1.24 -10.07 -0.81
CA THR A 50 -0.16 -9.95 -0.37
C THR A 50 -0.88 -11.28 -0.51
N LEU A 51 -1.67 -11.66 0.51
CA LEU A 51 -2.65 -12.72 0.35
C LEU A 51 -3.54 -12.36 -0.84
N LYS A 52 -3.54 -13.22 -1.86
CA LYS A 52 -4.47 -13.09 -2.98
C LYS A 52 -5.86 -13.06 -2.36
N GLN A 53 -6.54 -11.92 -2.44
CA GLN A 53 -7.96 -11.87 -2.10
C GLN A 53 -8.64 -12.69 -3.18
N GLU A 54 -8.75 -14.00 -2.96
CA GLU A 54 -9.75 -14.82 -3.64
C GLU A 54 -11.05 -14.05 -3.41
N ARG A 55 -11.57 -13.43 -4.47
CA ARG A 55 -12.91 -12.85 -4.44
C ARG A 55 -13.79 -14.04 -4.14
N SER A 56 -14.18 -14.19 -2.88
CA SER A 56 -15.29 -15.03 -2.52
C SER A 56 -16.51 -14.33 -3.09
N ASP A 57 -16.75 -14.56 -4.38
CA ASP A 57 -18.04 -14.43 -5.03
C ASP A 57 -18.98 -15.30 -4.19
N LYS A 58 -19.63 -14.67 -3.22
CA LYS A 58 -20.64 -15.27 -2.38
C LYS A 58 -21.96 -14.92 -3.06
N ASP A 59 -22.39 -15.80 -3.95
CA ASP A 59 -23.75 -15.86 -4.51
C ASP A 59 -24.82 -15.82 -3.40
#